data_AF-A0A0F9CVH5-F1
#
_entry.id   AF-A0A0F9CVH5-F1
#
_cell.length_a   1.000
_cell.length_b   1.000
_cell.length_c   1.000
_cell.angle_alpha   90.00
_cell.angle_beta   90.00
_cell.angle_gamma   90.00
#
_symmetry.space_group_name_H-M   'P 1'
#
loop_
_entity.id
_entity.type
_entity.pdbx_description
1 polymer ?
#
loop_
_entity_poly.entity_id
_entity_poly.type
_entity_poly.pdbx_seq_one_letter_code
_entity_poly.pdbx_strand_id
1 'polypeptide(L)'
;MANLITTRTSGLIRAPEDNVFDIKGWILYRELFDVTVTLDFLFGGITAPDQSITKNLPNDGLGVYNGDVYYNATDAFYSSTFKKRLNRRDYKSAGRSSHYQVKATVDSANDWEIHEIGIRHSSANT
;
A
#
# COMPACT_ATOMS: atom_id res chain seq x y z
N MET A 1 -9.01 -20.38 -1.05
CA MET A 1 -8.95 -19.86 0.33
C MET A 1 -9.78 -18.58 0.39
N ALA A 2 -10.38 -18.26 1.54
CA ALA A 2 -11.11 -17.00 1.69
C ALA A 2 -10.13 -15.84 1.80
N ASN A 3 -10.50 -14.66 1.28
CA ASN A 3 -9.66 -13.47 1.41
C ASN A 3 -9.63 -12.99 2.86
N LEU A 4 -8.45 -12.53 3.30
CA LEU A 4 -8.27 -11.79 4.54
C LEU A 4 -8.22 -10.29 4.22
N ILE A 5 -9.11 -9.52 4.84
CA ILE A 5 -9.11 -8.06 4.76
C ILE A 5 -8.35 -7.51 5.97
N THR A 6 -7.21 -6.88 5.72
CA THR A 6 -6.43 -6.19 6.75
C THR A 6 -6.48 -4.68 6.53
N THR A 7 -6.71 -3.92 7.59
CA THR A 7 -6.77 -2.45 7.53
C THR A 7 -5.87 -1.82 8.57
N ARG A 8 -5.24 -0.70 8.20
CA ARG A 8 -4.50 0.16 9.14
C ARG A 8 -4.69 1.62 8.76
N THR A 9 -5.04 2.43 9.74
CA THR A 9 -5.18 3.88 9.57
C THR A 9 -4.01 4.60 10.22
N SER A 10 -3.47 5.61 9.54
CA SER A 10 -2.42 6.46 10.08
C SER A 10 -2.94 7.33 11.24
N GLY A 11 -2.02 7.87 12.04
CA GLY A 11 -2.31 9.04 12.85
C GLY A 11 -2.77 10.22 11.99
N LEU A 12 -3.37 11.23 12.63
CA LEU A 12 -3.76 12.46 11.99
C LEU A 12 -2.52 13.24 11.54
N ILE A 13 -2.42 13.52 10.24
CA ILE A 13 -1.37 14.35 9.68
C ILE A 13 -1.97 15.74 9.46
N ARG A 14 -1.39 16.74 10.12
CA ARG A 14 -1.81 18.13 10.01
C ARG A 14 -0.74 18.92 9.27
N ALA A 15 -1.14 19.68 8.25
CA ALA A 15 -0.22 20.62 7.64
C ALA A 15 0.00 21.81 8.58
N PRO A 16 1.23 22.34 8.65
CA PRO A 16 1.52 23.54 9.43
C PRO A 16 0.80 24.78 8.89
N GLU A 17 0.52 24.82 7.59
CA GLU A 17 -0.19 25.89 6.89
C GLU A 17 -1.47 25.32 6.29
N ASP A 18 -2.57 26.10 6.30
CA ASP A 18 -3.97 25.65 6.19
C ASP A 18 -4.36 24.78 4.97
N ASN A 19 -3.44 24.57 4.03
CA ASN A 19 -3.70 23.86 2.79
C ASN A 19 -2.57 22.86 2.44
N VAL A 20 -2.87 21.56 2.59
CA VAL A 20 -2.15 20.44 1.95
C VAL A 20 -2.49 20.43 0.46
N PHE A 21 -1.49 20.36 -0.41
CA PHE A 21 -1.67 20.15 -1.86
C PHE A 21 -0.84 18.98 -2.35
N ASP A 22 -1.35 18.30 -3.38
CA ASP A 22 -0.63 17.29 -4.16
C ASP A 22 0.08 16.22 -3.30
N ILE A 23 -0.71 15.35 -2.66
CA ILE A 23 -0.15 14.23 -1.91
C ILE A 23 0.48 13.25 -2.90
N LYS A 24 1.77 13.03 -2.76
CA LYS A 24 2.52 11.99 -3.46
C LYS A 24 3.07 11.01 -2.44
N GLY A 25 3.37 9.80 -2.84
CA GLY A 25 3.93 8.84 -1.92
C GLY A 25 4.38 7.58 -2.59
N TRP A 26 4.82 6.63 -1.78
CA TRP A 26 5.25 5.33 -2.24
C TRP A 26 4.87 4.23 -1.26
N ILE A 27 4.71 3.02 -1.77
CA ILE A 27 4.59 1.80 -0.99
C ILE A 27 5.88 1.03 -1.17
N LEU A 28 6.57 0.73 -0.07
CA LEU A 28 7.76 -0.10 -0.03
C LEU A 28 7.36 -1.49 0.46
N TYR A 29 7.59 -2.52 -0.36
CA TYR A 29 7.04 -3.85 -0.13
C TYR A 29 7.97 -4.95 -0.65
N ARG A 30 7.77 -6.19 -0.20
CA ARG A 30 8.40 -7.36 -0.81
C ARG A 30 7.40 -8.11 -1.68
N GLU A 31 7.87 -8.53 -2.84
CA GLU A 31 7.09 -9.29 -3.81
C GLU A 31 7.02 -10.75 -3.39
N LEU A 32 5.89 -11.13 -2.79
CA LEU A 32 5.55 -12.51 -2.45
C LEU A 32 4.49 -13.03 -3.43
N PHE A 33 3.39 -12.29 -3.54
CA PHE A 33 2.26 -12.54 -4.43
C PHE A 33 1.69 -11.23 -4.95
N ASP A 34 0.93 -11.31 -6.05
CA ASP A 34 0.12 -10.20 -6.52
C ASP A 34 -0.91 -9.84 -5.45
N VAL A 35 -0.87 -8.59 -5.00
CA VAL A 35 -1.79 -8.06 -4.00
C VAL A 35 -2.24 -6.67 -4.36
N THR A 36 -3.51 -6.39 -4.06
CA THR A 36 -4.12 -5.09 -4.22
C THR A 36 -4.13 -4.34 -2.90
N VAL A 37 -3.57 -3.13 -2.89
CA VAL A 37 -3.61 -2.22 -1.75
C VAL A 37 -4.44 -1.01 -2.12
N THR A 38 -5.45 -0.70 -1.31
CA THR A 38 -6.25 0.51 -1.43
C THR A 38 -5.85 1.51 -0.35
N LEU A 39 -5.51 2.72 -0.76
CA LEU A 39 -5.19 3.84 0.11
C LEU A 39 -6.33 4.86 0.04
N ASP A 40 -7.09 4.96 1.13
CA ASP A 40 -8.11 5.98 1.31
C ASP A 40 -7.52 7.18 2.04
N PHE A 41 -7.47 8.33 1.37
CA PHE A 41 -7.12 9.62 1.94
C PHE A 41 -8.38 10.23 2.50
N LEU A 42 -8.46 10.20 3.83
CA LEU A 42 -9.54 10.76 4.61
C LEU A 42 -9.22 12.23 4.89
N PHE A 43 -9.79 13.13 4.11
CA PHE A 43 -9.49 14.56 4.21
C PHE A 43 -10.46 15.24 5.19
N GLY A 44 -9.94 16.10 6.06
CA GLY A 44 -10.76 16.87 7.00
C GLY A 44 -10.39 18.36 7.01
N GLY A 45 -11.40 19.23 7.01
CA GLY A 45 -11.21 20.68 7.02
C GLY A 45 -12.01 21.40 5.95
N ILE A 46 -11.34 22.32 5.24
CA ILE A 46 -11.95 23.43 4.50
C ILE A 46 -12.83 22.96 3.32
N THR A 47 -12.32 22.15 2.39
CA THR A 47 -13.13 21.55 1.30
C THR A 47 -12.33 20.49 0.55
N ALA A 48 -12.54 19.20 0.82
CA ALA A 48 -12.05 18.12 -0.04
C ALA A 48 -12.90 16.85 0.12
N PRO A 49 -13.25 16.17 -0.98
CA PRO A 49 -13.79 14.82 -0.91
C PRO A 49 -12.68 13.82 -0.57
N ASP A 50 -13.02 12.80 0.22
CA ASP A 50 -12.14 11.64 0.41
C ASP A 50 -11.73 11.06 -0.95
N GLN A 51 -10.48 10.62 -1.06
CA GLN A 51 -9.94 10.06 -2.30
C GLN A 51 -9.43 8.65 -2.03
N SER A 52 -9.84 7.70 -2.87
CA SER A 52 -9.33 6.33 -2.82
C SER A 52 -8.40 6.07 -3.99
N ILE A 53 -7.25 5.46 -3.70
CA ILE A 53 -6.28 5.03 -4.71
C ILE A 53 -6.00 3.56 -4.52
N THR A 54 -6.29 2.79 -5.56
CA THR A 54 -5.92 1.38 -5.61
C THR A 54 -4.60 1.20 -6.36
N LYS A 55 -3.69 0.43 -5.75
CA LYS A 55 -2.41 0.04 -6.35
C LYS A 55 -2.23 -1.46 -6.31
N ASN A 56 -1.97 -2.02 -7.47
CA ASN A 56 -1.52 -3.40 -7.61
C ASN A 56 -0.03 -3.45 -7.34
N LEU A 57 0.33 -4.30 -6.38
CA LEU A 57 1.69 -4.69 -6.04
C LEU A 57 1.98 -6.00 -6.79
N PRO A 58 2.61 -5.93 -7.97
CA PRO A 58 2.86 -7.12 -8.78
C PRO A 58 3.91 -8.01 -8.12
N ASN A 59 3.88 -9.28 -8.49
CA ASN A 59 4.90 -10.28 -8.27
C ASN A 59 5.50 -10.69 -9.62
N ASP A 60 6.83 -10.64 -9.75
CA ASP A 60 7.55 -11.16 -10.92
C ASP A 60 7.64 -12.71 -10.95
N GLY A 61 6.60 -13.42 -10.48
CA GLY A 61 6.51 -14.89 -10.48
C GLY A 61 7.22 -15.61 -9.31
N LEU A 62 6.84 -16.86 -9.06
CA LEU A 62 7.41 -17.66 -7.98
C LEU A 62 8.78 -18.25 -8.38
N GLY A 63 9.66 -18.43 -7.41
CA GLY A 63 10.92 -19.14 -7.63
C GLY A 63 10.66 -20.59 -8.01
N VAL A 64 11.13 -21.01 -9.18
CA VAL A 64 11.07 -22.39 -9.67
C VAL A 64 12.35 -23.09 -9.25
N TYR A 65 12.24 -24.23 -8.54
CA TYR A 65 13.39 -25.07 -8.21
C TYR A 65 13.20 -26.44 -8.86
N ASN A 66 14.19 -26.87 -9.65
CA ASN A 66 14.16 -28.14 -10.38
C ASN A 66 12.95 -28.33 -11.33
N GLY A 67 12.45 -27.23 -11.94
CA GLY A 67 11.37 -27.28 -12.93
C GLY A 67 9.96 -27.16 -12.37
N ASP A 68 9.77 -27.27 -11.05
CA ASP A 68 8.47 -27.18 -10.41
C ASP A 68 8.27 -25.85 -9.67
N VAL A 69 7.09 -25.26 -9.85
CA VAL A 69 6.62 -24.12 -9.04
C VAL A 69 6.23 -24.66 -7.68
N TYR A 70 6.99 -24.31 -6.64
CA TYR A 70 6.79 -24.80 -5.26
C TYR A 70 5.64 -24.08 -4.54
N TYR A 71 4.46 -24.08 -5.15
CA TYR A 71 3.19 -23.69 -4.54
C TYR A 71 2.15 -24.66 -5.08
N ASN A 72 1.66 -25.57 -4.23
CA ASN A 72 0.64 -26.60 -4.51
C ASN A 72 1.15 -28.04 -4.72
N ALA A 73 1.91 -28.58 -3.77
CA ALA A 73 1.98 -30.02 -3.55
C ALA A 73 1.50 -30.32 -2.12
N THR A 74 0.76 -31.41 -1.99
CA THR A 74 -0.19 -31.81 -0.93
C THR A 74 0.33 -31.82 0.53
N ASP A 75 1.63 -31.62 0.77
CA ASP A 75 2.26 -31.62 2.10
C ASP A 75 3.00 -30.29 2.35
N ALA A 76 2.43 -29.46 3.23
CA ALA A 76 2.89 -28.09 3.47
C ALA A 76 4.22 -28.04 4.24
N PHE A 77 5.32 -27.78 3.52
CA PHE A 77 6.55 -27.28 4.11
C PHE A 77 6.86 -25.88 3.56
N TYR A 78 7.10 -24.93 4.47
CA TYR A 78 7.63 -23.58 4.21
C TYR A 78 9.07 -23.67 3.65
N SER A 79 9.22 -24.27 2.48
CA SER A 79 10.50 -24.38 1.79
C SER A 79 10.77 -23.09 1.03
N SER A 80 11.41 -22.15 1.73
CA SER A 80 12.07 -20.94 1.21
C SER A 80 11.37 -20.24 0.04
N THR A 81 10.17 -19.69 0.26
CA THR A 81 9.74 -18.58 -0.60
C THR A 81 10.77 -17.48 -0.42
N PHE A 82 11.66 -17.30 -1.40
CA PHE A 82 12.65 -16.24 -1.35
C PHE A 82 11.90 -14.92 -1.36
N LYS A 83 11.79 -14.29 -0.19
CA LYS A 83 11.32 -12.92 -0.06
C LYS A 83 12.12 -12.06 -1.03
N LYS A 84 11.48 -11.59 -2.09
CA LYS A 84 12.14 -10.85 -3.17
C LYS A 84 12.68 -9.51 -2.68
N ARG A 85 13.37 -8.82 -3.58
CA ARG A 85 13.90 -7.48 -3.35
C ARG A 85 12.79 -6.53 -2.89
N LEU A 86 13.22 -5.51 -2.16
CA LEU A 86 12.36 -4.44 -1.72
C LEU A 86 12.00 -3.57 -2.93
N ASN A 87 10.71 -3.47 -3.23
CA ASN A 87 10.20 -2.72 -4.38
C ASN A 87 9.42 -1.49 -3.90
N ARG A 88 9.41 -0.47 -4.76
CA ARG A 88 8.77 0.82 -4.51
C ARG A 88 7.69 1.09 -5.55
N ARG A 89 6.46 1.34 -5.10
CA ARG A 89 5.34 1.72 -5.96
C ARG A 89 4.83 3.11 -5.63
N ASP A 90 5.01 4.06 -6.54
CA ASP A 90 4.56 5.43 -6.32
C ASP A 90 3.04 5.62 -6.53
N TYR A 91 2.49 6.61 -5.84
CA TYR A 91 1.10 7.05 -5.99
C TYR A 91 0.98 8.57 -5.88
N LYS A 92 -0.14 9.11 -6.37
CA LYS A 92 -0.51 10.52 -6.23
C LYS A 92 -2.01 10.64 -5.96
N SER A 93 -2.38 11.41 -4.94
CA SER A 93 -3.73 11.84 -4.64
C SER A 93 -3.84 13.35 -4.78
N ALA A 94 -4.93 13.83 -5.38
CA ALA A 94 -5.27 15.24 -5.38
C ALA A 94 -6.07 15.56 -4.10
N GLY A 95 -5.85 16.72 -3.49
CA GLY A 95 -6.62 17.15 -2.33
C GLY A 95 -6.15 18.49 -1.80
N ARG A 96 -7.07 19.25 -1.20
CA ARG A 96 -6.82 20.51 -0.49
C ARG A 96 -7.43 20.44 0.92
N SER A 97 -6.60 20.31 1.95
CA SER A 97 -7.10 20.08 3.31
C SER A 97 -6.16 20.60 4.40
N SER A 98 -6.67 20.90 5.60
CA SER A 98 -5.80 21.29 6.73
C SER A 98 -5.22 20.07 7.45
N HIS A 99 -5.92 18.93 7.37
CA HIS A 99 -5.45 17.66 7.87
C HIS A 99 -5.98 16.49 7.05
N TYR A 100 -5.30 15.35 7.15
CA TYR A 100 -5.71 14.11 6.53
C TYR A 100 -5.22 12.88 7.31
N GLN A 101 -5.90 11.76 7.10
CA GLN A 101 -5.42 10.44 7.47
C GLN A 101 -5.31 9.57 6.22
N VAL A 102 -4.48 8.54 6.28
CA VAL A 102 -4.39 7.53 5.24
C VAL A 102 -4.80 6.19 5.84
N LYS A 103 -5.86 5.60 5.30
CA LYS A 103 -6.26 4.23 5.60
C LYS A 103 -5.75 3.32 4.49
N ALA A 104 -4.89 2.39 4.85
CA ALA A 104 -4.45 1.33 3.96
C ALA A 104 -5.30 0.08 4.19
N THR A 105 -5.85 -0.46 3.12
CA THR A 105 -6.62 -1.71 3.11
C THR A 105 -5.96 -2.69 2.15
N VAL A 106 -5.66 -3.89 2.64
CA VAL A 106 -5.21 -5.03 1.83
C VAL A 106 -6.28 -6.10 1.88
N ASP A 107 -6.76 -6.52 0.72
CA ASP A 107 -7.72 -7.60 0.56
C ASP A 107 -7.05 -8.69 -0.28
N SER A 108 -6.66 -9.80 0.36
CA SER A 108 -5.86 -10.83 -0.28
C SER A 108 -6.09 -12.20 0.35
N ALA A 109 -6.14 -13.25 -0.48
CA ALA A 109 -6.01 -14.65 -0.04
C ALA A 109 -4.54 -15.12 0.00
N ASN A 110 -3.60 -14.25 -0.40
CA ASN A 110 -2.17 -14.52 -0.47
C ASN A 110 -1.38 -13.72 0.58
N ASP A 111 -0.19 -14.21 0.91
CA ASP A 111 0.76 -13.53 1.82
C ASP A 111 1.26 -12.19 1.23
N TRP A 112 1.45 -11.20 2.09
CA TRP A 112 1.96 -9.90 1.71
C TRP A 112 2.85 -9.31 2.81
N GLU A 113 3.78 -8.44 2.40
CA GLU A 113 4.69 -7.76 3.32
C GLU A 113 4.89 -6.31 2.86
N ILE A 114 4.30 -5.38 3.61
CA ILE A 114 4.50 -3.93 3.42
C ILE A 114 5.45 -3.45 4.51
N HIS A 115 6.57 -2.86 4.10
CA HIS A 115 7.56 -2.28 5.01
C HIS A 115 7.24 -0.83 5.32
N GLU A 116 6.81 -0.06 4.32
CA GLU A 116 6.58 1.38 4.47
C GLU A 116 5.48 1.87 3.52
N ILE A 117 4.68 2.82 4.00
CA ILE A 117 3.84 3.69 3.17
C ILE A 117 4.34 5.12 3.42
N GLY A 118 5.14 5.62 2.48
CA GLY A 118 5.75 6.94 2.55
C GLY A 118 4.84 8.00 1.96
N ILE A 119 4.71 9.14 2.64
CA ILE A 119 3.86 10.26 2.21
C ILE A 119 4.71 11.53 2.09
N ARG A 120 4.55 12.23 0.98
CA ARG A 120 5.05 13.58 0.73
C ARG A 120 3.88 14.47 0.37
N HIS A 121 3.76 15.60 1.05
CA HIS A 121 2.80 16.63 0.72
C HIS A 121 3.50 17.98 0.58
N SER A 122 2.86 18.91 -0.13
CA SER A 122 3.25 20.32 -0.10
C SER A 122 2.26 21.08 0.76
N SER A 123 2.74 22.04 1.54
CA SER A 123 1.89 23.01 2.23
C SER A 123 2.17 24.40 1.65
N ALA A 124 1.15 25.23 1.56
CA ALA A 124 1.33 26.64 1.21
C ALA A 124 0.39 27.52 2.02
N ASN A 125 0.94 28.62 2.53
CA ASN A 125 0.21 29.75 3.07
C ASN A 125 -0.34 30.60 1.91
N THR A 126 -1.64 30.89 1.94
CA THR A 126 -2.28 31.81 0.98
C THR A 126 -2.47 33.17 1.61
#